data_AF-A0A969QQS3-F1
#
_entry.id   AF-A0A969QQS3-F1
#
_cell.length_a   1.000
_cell.length_b   1.000
_cell.length_c   1.000
_cell.angle_alpha   90.00
_cell.angle_beta   90.00
_cell.angle_gamma   90.00
#
_symmetry.space_group_name_H-M   'P 1'
#
loop_
_entity.id
_entity.type
_entity.pdbx_description
1 polymer ?
#
loop_
_entity_poly.entity_id
_entity_poly.type
_entity_poly.pdbx_seq_one_letter_code
_entity_poly.pdbx_strand_id
1 'polypeptide(L)'
;MTQSLASSVASLGMAVDKINGIEVRNLTQAHELLHPKEMPDFFTIELFDAPRPIIIPSANVTAANERMKANGIKNLENLQD
;
A
#
# COMPACT_ATOMS: atom_id res chain seq x y z
N MET A 1 -7.77 17.33 -27.75
CA MET A 1 -6.73 17.09 -26.73
C MET A 1 -7.44 16.57 -25.49
N THR A 2 -7.42 15.26 -25.27
CA THR A 2 -8.01 14.66 -24.06
C THR A 2 -6.93 13.78 -23.45
N GLN A 3 -6.42 14.21 -22.30
CA GLN A 3 -5.28 13.58 -21.63
C GLN A 3 -5.59 12.12 -21.31
N SER A 4 -4.67 11.24 -21.69
CA SER A 4 -4.60 9.87 -21.23
C SER A 4 -4.35 9.85 -19.72
N LEU A 5 -5.34 9.37 -18.95
CA LEU A 5 -5.20 9.06 -17.53
C LEU A 5 -4.58 7.67 -17.33
N ALA A 6 -3.58 7.32 -18.13
CA ALA A 6 -2.65 6.27 -17.76
C ALA A 6 -1.56 6.91 -16.91
N SER A 7 -1.87 7.23 -15.65
CA SER A 7 -0.80 7.29 -14.65
C SER A 7 -0.23 5.89 -14.61
N SER A 8 0.83 5.66 -15.40
CA SER A 8 1.58 4.41 -15.42
C SER A 8 1.80 4.01 -13.96
N VAL A 9 1.29 2.84 -13.58
CA VAL A 9 1.59 2.23 -12.29
C VAL A 9 3.05 1.80 -12.39
N ALA A 10 3.95 2.77 -12.23
CA ALA A 10 5.39 2.59 -12.39
C ALA A 10 5.98 1.66 -11.31
N SER A 11 5.15 1.22 -10.35
CA SER A 11 5.50 0.32 -9.25
C SER A 11 5.31 -1.17 -9.53
N LEU A 12 4.89 -1.56 -10.74
CA LEU A 12 4.82 -2.97 -11.11
C LEU A 12 6.23 -3.59 -11.12
N GLY A 13 6.51 -4.45 -10.14
CA GLY A 13 7.79 -5.16 -9.99
C GLY A 13 8.80 -4.51 -9.04
N MET A 14 8.46 -3.41 -8.36
CA MET A 14 9.34 -2.78 -7.38
C MET A 14 9.15 -3.41 -5.98
N ALA A 15 10.25 -3.60 -5.26
CA ALA A 15 10.23 -4.09 -3.89
C ALA A 15 9.98 -2.96 -2.89
N VAL A 16 9.30 -3.25 -1.78
CA VAL A 16 9.11 -2.31 -0.68
C VAL A 16 10.40 -2.20 0.13
N ASP A 17 10.89 -0.98 0.34
CA ASP A 17 12.04 -0.66 1.19
C ASP A 17 11.57 -0.31 2.61
N LYS A 18 10.72 0.73 2.71
CA LYS A 18 10.25 1.24 4.01
C LYS A 18 8.76 1.53 4.02
N ILE A 19 8.17 1.40 5.20
CA ILE A 19 6.82 1.86 5.49
C ILE A 19 6.89 2.80 6.68
N ASN A 20 6.39 4.03 6.51
CA ASN A 20 6.46 5.11 7.48
C ASN A 20 7.88 5.37 8.01
N GLY A 21 8.89 5.25 7.13
CA GLY A 21 10.31 5.41 7.46
C GLY A 21 10.96 4.20 8.14
N ILE A 22 10.22 3.12 8.39
CA ILE A 22 10.73 1.88 9.00
C ILE A 22 11.07 0.87 7.91
N GLU A 23 12.29 0.35 7.93
CA GLU A 23 12.77 -0.71 7.03
C GLU A 23 11.94 -1.99 7.18
N VAL A 24 11.45 -2.49 6.05
CA VAL A 24 10.65 -3.71 5.97
C VAL A 24 11.55 -4.91 5.67
N ARG A 25 11.51 -5.92 6.53
CA ARG A 25 12.34 -7.14 6.41
C ARG A 25 11.57 -8.39 6.04
N ASN A 26 10.27 -8.43 6.34
CA ASN A 26 9.40 -9.55 6.04
C ASN A 26 7.94 -9.09 5.90
N LEU A 27 7.10 -9.96 5.32
CA LEU A 27 5.70 -9.65 5.02
C LEU A 27 4.85 -9.46 6.30
N THR A 28 5.15 -10.19 7.37
CA THR A 28 4.45 -10.04 8.66
C THR A 28 4.67 -8.65 9.25
N GLN A 29 5.92 -8.18 9.27
CA GLN A 29 6.27 -6.84 9.71
C GLN A 29 5.61 -5.76 8.82
N ALA A 30 5.61 -5.96 7.50
CA ALA A 30 4.93 -5.04 6.60
C ALA A 30 3.43 -4.93 6.92
N HIS A 31 2.78 -6.06 7.22
CA HIS A 31 1.39 -6.10 7.61
C HIS A 31 1.14 -5.35 8.92
N GLU A 32 1.95 -5.57 9.94
CA GLU A 32 1.86 -4.85 11.23
C GLU A 32 2.00 -3.33 11.05
N LEU A 33 2.94 -2.89 10.20
CA LEU A 33 3.16 -1.47 9.89
C LEU A 33 1.99 -0.82 9.14
N LEU A 34 1.24 -1.60 8.36
CA LEU A 34 0.05 -1.15 7.63
C LEU A 34 -1.25 -1.27 8.45
N HIS A 35 -1.22 -2.00 9.57
CA HIS A 35 -2.36 -2.17 10.49
C HIS A 35 -1.98 -1.74 11.92
N PRO A 36 -1.51 -0.49 12.12
CA PRO A 36 -1.20 0.00 13.45
C PRO A 36 -2.47 0.17 14.29
N LYS A 37 -2.33 0.06 15.61
CA LYS A 37 -3.42 0.31 16.56
C LYS A 37 -3.96 1.75 16.45
N GLU A 38 -3.08 2.70 16.16
CA GLU A 38 -3.39 4.10 15.92
C GLU A 38 -3.07 4.41 14.45
N MET A 39 -4.11 4.72 13.67
CA MET A 39 -3.95 5.02 12.24
C MET A 39 -3.29 6.39 12.07
N PRO A 40 -2.18 6.50 11.31
CA PRO A 40 -1.60 7.78 10.94
C PRO A 40 -2.54 8.52 9.97
N ASP A 41 -2.33 9.81 9.71
CA ASP A 41 -3.10 10.52 8.66
C ASP A 41 -2.77 9.99 7.26
N PHE A 42 -1.51 9.61 7.03
CA PHE A 42 -0.99 9.10 5.78
C PHE A 42 -0.03 7.94 6.01
N PHE A 43 -0.15 6.89 5.20
CA PHE A 43 0.90 5.89 5.05
C PHE A 43 1.88 6.33 3.98
N THR A 44 3.17 6.21 4.27
CA THR A 44 4.26 6.47 3.33
C THR A 44 4.95 5.15 3.03
N ILE A 45 4.91 4.70 1.77
CA ILE A 45 5.57 3.47 1.32
C ILE A 45 6.70 3.85 0.37
N GLU A 46 7.93 3.62 0.80
CA GLU A 46 9.13 3.79 -0.02
C GLU A 46 9.43 2.47 -0.74
N LEU A 47 9.76 2.55 -2.02
CA LEU A 47 10.08 1.41 -2.86
C LEU A 47 11.55 1.50 -3.30
N PHE A 48 12.20 0.36 -3.47
CA PHE A 48 13.55 0.29 -4.02
C PHE A 48 13.60 0.89 -5.43
N ASP A 49 14.62 1.70 -5.70
CA ASP A 49 14.86 2.41 -6.96
C ASP A 49 13.72 3.35 -7.42
N ALA A 50 12.73 3.61 -6.56
CA ALA A 50 11.67 4.55 -6.86
C ALA A 50 12.05 5.98 -6.44
N PRO A 51 11.93 6.98 -7.33
CA PRO A 51 12.28 8.36 -7.00
C PRO A 51 11.27 9.05 -6.08
N ARG A 52 10.08 8.46 -5.87
CA ARG A 52 9.02 9.02 -5.03
C ARG A 52 8.34 7.93 -4.21
N PRO A 53 8.03 8.18 -2.93
CA PRO A 53 7.22 7.27 -2.14
C PRO A 53 5.76 7.28 -2.60
N ILE A 54 5.06 6.19 -2.32
CA ILE A 54 3.61 6.11 -2.42
C ILE A 54 3.02 6.65 -1.12
N ILE A 55 2.14 7.65 -1.22
CA ILE A 55 1.43 8.22 -0.08
C ILE A 55 -0.03 7.80 -0.13
N ILE A 56 -0.52 7.14 0.91
CA ILE A 56 -1.91 6.66 1.01
C ILE A 56 -2.60 7.38 2.17
N PRO A 57 -3.65 8.19 1.92
CA PRO A 57 -4.45 8.78 2.98
C PRO A 57 -5.24 7.71 3.74
N SER A 58 -5.02 7.62 5.05
CA SER A 58 -5.65 6.60 5.91
C SER A 58 -7.17 6.69 5.93
N ALA A 59 -7.71 7.90 5.85
CA ALA A 59 -9.15 8.15 5.79
C ALA A 59 -9.86 7.39 4.65
N ASN A 60 -9.12 7.06 3.58
CA ASN A 60 -9.68 6.39 2.40
C ASN A 60 -9.43 4.87 2.38
N VAL A 61 -8.64 4.33 3.32
CA VAL A 61 -8.21 2.93 3.30
C VAL A 61 -9.38 1.98 3.50
N THR A 62 -10.25 2.25 4.49
CA THR A 62 -11.42 1.40 4.77
C THR A 62 -12.35 1.29 3.55
N ALA A 63 -12.71 2.41 2.94
CA ALA A 63 -13.55 2.43 1.75
C ALA A 63 -12.87 1.81 0.52
N ALA A 64 -11.53 1.89 0.42
CA ALA A 64 -10.79 1.17 -0.61
C ALA A 64 -10.84 -0.35 -0.38
N ASN A 65 -10.63 -0.81 0.85
CA ASN A 65 -10.68 -2.22 1.24
C ASN A 65 -12.05 -2.86 0.94
N GLU A 66 -13.15 -2.15 1.23
CA GLU A 66 -14.50 -2.60 0.88
C GLU A 66 -14.69 -2.75 -0.63
N ARG A 67 -14.22 -1.78 -1.42
CA ARG A 67 -14.26 -1.84 -2.89
C ARG A 67 -13.46 -3.03 -3.42
N MET A 68 -12.31 -3.35 -2.83
CA MET A 68 -11.51 -4.51 -3.23
C MET A 68 -12.24 -5.83 -2.95
N LYS A 69 -12.93 -5.95 -1.81
CA LYS A 69 -13.76 -7.12 -1.51
C LYS A 69 -14.91 -7.29 -2.51
N ALA A 70 -15.54 -6.20 -2.91
CA ALA A 70 -16.60 -6.21 -3.93
C ALA A 70 -16.11 -6.67 -5.31
N ASN A 71 -14.81 -6.53 -5.61
CA ASN A 71 -14.18 -6.99 -6.85
C ASN A 71 -13.73 -8.47 -6.80
N GLY A 72 -14.23 -9.26 -5.84
CA GLY A 72 -14.00 -10.70 -5.79
C GLY A 72 -12.83 -11.14 -4.91
N ILE A 73 -12.16 -10.22 -4.20
CA ILE A 73 -11.12 -10.56 -3.22
C ILE A 73 -11.79 -10.96 -1.89
N LYS A 74 -11.80 -12.25 -1.57
CA LYS A 74 -12.46 -12.77 -0.36
C LYS A 74 -11.72 -12.38 0.92
N ASN A 75 -10.40 -12.52 0.92
CA ASN A 75 -9.53 -12.20 2.05
C ASN A 75 -8.51 -11.15 1.59
N LEU A 76 -8.38 -10.07 2.36
CA LEU A 76 -7.46 -8.96 2.02
C LEU A 76 -6.00 -9.26 2.40
N GLU A 77 -5.78 -10.37 3.09
CA GLU A 77 -4.48 -10.84 3.56
C GLU A 77 -4.43 -12.36 3.51
N ASN A 78 -3.22 -12.91 3.37
CA ASN A 78 -2.95 -14.34 3.41
C ASN A 78 -1.68 -14.60 4.24
N LEU A 79 -1.75 -14.25 5.52
CA LEU A 79 -0.64 -14.33 6.47
C LEU A 79 -0.70 -15.58 7.35
N GLN A 80 -1.63 -16.49 7.06
CA GLN A 80 -1.78 -17.77 7.74
C GLN A 80 -1.52 -18.86 6.70
N ASP A 81 -0.77 -19.89 7.09
CA ASP A 81 -0.52 -21.11 6.32
C ASP A 81 -1.75 -22.02 6.30
#